data_AF-A0A353RFM7-F1
#
_entry.id   AF-A0A353RFM7-F1
#
_cell.length_a   1.000
_cell.length_b   1.000
_cell.length_c   1.000
_cell.angle_alpha   90.00
_cell.angle_beta   90.00
_cell.angle_gamma   90.00
#
_symmetry.space_group_name_H-M   'P 1'
#
loop_
_entity.id
_entity.type
_entity.pdbx_description
1 polymer ?
#
loop_
_entity_poly.entity_id
_entity_poly.type
_entity_poly.pdbx_seq_one_letter_code
_entity_poly.pdbx_strand_id
1 'polypeptide(L)'
;MARTKKEIDKERMYEKLMPSGLKAARAERAAAPAPGAELRAARARSQPHRVAVPALDSRRMAVVNVMEAAVLKKLNPVLERFSCCRCDRCKRDIVALALNKLPPRYRVVAEGQPLPELDQKENARVVMAMIEAVLKVRANPRH
;
A
#
# COMPACT_ATOMS: atom_id res chain seq x y z
N MET A 1 -8.70 -63.74 29.65
CA MET A 1 -9.74 -63.18 28.76
C MET A 1 -9.73 -61.65 28.90
N ALA A 2 -8.80 -60.96 28.24
CA ALA A 2 -8.64 -59.51 28.36
C ALA A 2 -9.24 -58.80 27.13
N ARG A 3 -10.24 -57.95 27.34
CA ARG A 3 -10.84 -57.10 26.30
C ARG A 3 -9.91 -55.90 26.08
N THR A 4 -9.13 -55.90 25.00
CA THR A 4 -8.34 -54.73 24.58
C THR A 4 -9.24 -53.75 23.83
N LYS A 5 -9.27 -52.51 24.33
CA LYS A 5 -10.03 -51.39 23.76
C LYS A 5 -9.59 -51.15 22.32
N LYS A 6 -10.55 -51.01 21.40
CA LYS A 6 -10.33 -50.55 20.02
C LYS A 6 -9.77 -49.13 20.07
N GLU A 7 -8.46 -49.00 19.98
CA GLU A 7 -7.80 -47.72 19.72
C GLU A 7 -8.25 -47.24 18.35
N ILE A 8 -8.89 -46.08 18.32
CA ILE A 8 -9.35 -45.45 17.08
C ILE A 8 -8.10 -45.01 16.33
N ASP A 9 -7.93 -45.54 15.13
CA ASP A 9 -6.79 -45.27 14.27
C ASP A 9 -6.75 -43.78 13.88
N LYS A 10 -5.85 -43.06 14.55
CA LYS A 10 -5.71 -41.60 14.50
C LYS A 10 -5.30 -41.12 13.10
N GLU A 11 -4.61 -41.98 12.34
CA GLU A 11 -4.14 -41.69 10.98
C GLU A 11 -5.32 -41.63 10.01
N ARG A 12 -6.26 -42.58 10.13
CA ARG A 12 -7.49 -42.62 9.32
C ARG A 12 -8.46 -41.48 9.63
N MET A 13 -8.40 -40.92 10.85
CA MET A 13 -9.10 -39.69 11.21
C MET A 13 -8.42 -38.47 10.57
N TYR A 14 -7.08 -38.44 10.57
CA TYR A 14 -6.31 -37.35 9.97
C TYR A 14 -6.48 -37.27 8.45
N GLU A 15 -6.51 -38.39 7.74
CA GLU A 15 -6.76 -38.44 6.29
C GLU A 15 -8.13 -37.87 5.89
N LYS A 16 -9.15 -38.08 6.74
CA LYS A 16 -10.51 -37.58 6.49
C LYS A 16 -10.69 -36.12 6.88
N LEU A 17 -9.90 -35.63 7.85
CA LEU A 17 -9.97 -34.26 8.36
C LEU A 17 -9.11 -33.29 7.53
N MET A 18 -8.08 -33.78 6.84
CA MET A 18 -7.16 -32.99 6.01
C MET A 18 -7.23 -33.43 4.54
N PRO A 19 -8.22 -32.95 3.74
CA PRO A 19 -8.18 -33.14 2.30
C PRO A 19 -7.02 -32.31 1.73
N SER A 20 -5.86 -32.94 1.55
CA SER A 20 -4.67 -32.35 0.93
C SER A 20 -4.86 -32.11 -0.56
N GLY A 21 -5.68 -31.10 -0.89
CA GLY A 21 -5.89 -30.57 -2.24
C GLY A 21 -4.89 -29.48 -2.65
N LEU A 22 -3.62 -29.58 -2.23
CA LEU A 22 -2.57 -28.63 -2.65
C LEU A 22 -1.29 -29.30 -3.20
N LYS A 23 -1.33 -30.60 -3.50
CA LYS A 23 -0.23 -31.27 -4.23
C LYS A 23 -0.74 -32.07 -5.43
N ALA A 24 -1.37 -31.36 -6.36
CA ALA A 24 -1.55 -31.79 -7.75
C ALA A 24 -1.51 -30.58 -8.72
N ALA A 25 -0.59 -29.65 -8.50
CA ALA A 25 -0.26 -28.59 -9.44
C ALA A 25 1.26 -28.42 -9.54
N ARG A 26 1.95 -29.52 -9.89
CA ARG A 26 3.36 -29.48 -10.27
C ARG A 26 3.63 -30.49 -11.38
N ALA A 27 3.04 -30.25 -12.54
CA ALA A 27 3.56 -30.64 -13.84
C ALA A 27 2.77 -29.84 -14.90
N GLU A 28 3.48 -29.35 -15.91
CA GLU A 28 2.99 -28.53 -17.03
C GLU A 28 2.64 -27.06 -16.73
N ARG A 29 3.69 -26.22 -16.78
CA ARG A 29 3.78 -25.11 -17.73
C ARG A 29 5.24 -24.66 -17.83
N ALA A 30 5.95 -25.30 -18.74
CA ALA A 30 7.18 -24.77 -19.31
C ALA A 30 6.79 -23.62 -20.24
N ALA A 31 7.17 -22.40 -19.89
CA ALA A 31 7.49 -21.29 -20.79
C ALA A 31 7.81 -20.07 -19.92
N ALA A 32 9.10 -19.82 -19.71
CA ALA A 32 9.56 -18.50 -19.29
C ALA A 32 9.31 -17.48 -20.42
N PRO A 33 9.13 -16.20 -20.09
CA PRO A 33 10.00 -15.23 -20.74
C PRO A 33 10.65 -14.30 -19.71
N ALA A 34 11.95 -14.11 -19.87
CA ALA A 34 12.71 -13.01 -19.28
C ALA A 34 12.65 -11.78 -20.22
N PRO A 35 13.34 -10.66 -19.92
CA PRO A 35 12.76 -9.38 -19.58
C PRO A 35 12.82 -8.33 -20.72
N GLY A 36 12.00 -7.28 -20.60
CA GLY A 36 12.18 -6.02 -21.31
C GLY A 36 11.41 -5.87 -22.62
N ALA A 37 10.31 -5.11 -22.55
CA ALA A 37 9.71 -4.24 -23.58
C ALA A 37 8.18 -4.22 -23.40
N GLU A 38 7.42 -3.14 -23.44
CA GLU A 38 7.65 -1.72 -23.61
C GLU A 38 6.35 -1.05 -23.15
N LEU A 39 6.51 0.01 -22.36
CA LEU A 39 5.76 1.26 -22.50
C LEU A 39 4.30 1.17 -22.96
N ARG A 40 3.36 1.14 -22.01
CA ARG A 40 2.09 1.87 -22.20
C ARG A 40 1.93 2.91 -21.12
N ALA A 41 2.51 4.07 -21.44
CA ALA A 41 2.25 5.34 -20.80
C ALA A 41 0.73 5.59 -20.71
N ALA A 42 0.19 5.42 -19.51
CA ALA A 42 -1.10 5.99 -19.14
C ALA A 42 -0.88 6.81 -17.86
N ARG A 43 -0.30 8.00 -18.03
CA ARG A 43 -0.34 9.14 -17.11
C ARG A 43 -0.12 8.77 -15.63
N ALA A 44 1.11 8.94 -15.17
CA ALA A 44 1.45 9.10 -13.75
C ALA A 44 0.81 10.40 -13.21
N ARG A 45 -0.52 10.42 -13.14
CA ARG A 45 -1.26 11.24 -12.19
C ARG A 45 -0.86 10.70 -10.83
N SER A 46 -0.63 11.59 -9.87
CA SER A 46 -0.41 11.29 -8.45
C SER A 46 -1.58 10.48 -7.91
N GLN A 47 -1.54 9.16 -8.13
CA GLN A 47 -2.54 8.23 -7.66
C GLN A 47 -2.12 7.80 -6.26
N PRO A 48 -2.97 8.05 -5.24
CA PRO A 48 -2.65 7.66 -3.86
C PRO A 48 -2.54 6.14 -3.73
N HIS A 49 -1.67 5.66 -2.82
CA HIS A 49 -1.53 4.24 -2.57
C HIS A 49 -2.83 3.64 -2.03
N ARG A 50 -3.33 2.62 -2.74
CA ARG A 50 -4.50 1.83 -2.34
C ARG A 50 -4.07 0.78 -1.32
N VAL A 51 -4.80 0.68 -0.22
CA VAL A 51 -4.64 -0.43 0.74
C VAL A 51 -5.52 -1.59 0.25
N ALA A 52 -4.92 -2.74 -0.09
CA ALA A 52 -5.66 -3.92 -0.54
C ALA A 52 -6.18 -4.73 0.65
N VAL A 53 -7.46 -5.09 0.65
CA VAL A 53 -8.07 -5.96 1.67
C VAL A 53 -8.65 -7.20 0.96
N PRO A 54 -7.91 -8.33 0.91
CA PRO A 54 -8.17 -9.44 -0.01
C PRO A 54 -9.57 -10.07 0.07
N ALA A 55 -10.31 -9.88 1.17
CA ALA A 55 -11.64 -10.46 1.40
C ALA A 55 -12.81 -9.48 1.12
N LEU A 56 -12.54 -8.18 0.92
CA LEU A 56 -13.57 -7.13 0.75
C LEU A 56 -13.47 -6.40 -0.60
N ASP A 57 -12.48 -6.73 -1.43
CA ASP A 57 -12.31 -6.20 -2.77
C ASP A 57 -13.39 -6.78 -3.71
N SER A 58 -14.65 -6.36 -3.50
CA SER A 58 -15.60 -6.26 -4.60
C SER A 58 -14.88 -5.44 -5.68
N ARG A 59 -14.55 -6.07 -6.81
CA ARG A 59 -13.56 -5.71 -7.85
C ARG A 59 -13.51 -4.25 -8.37
N ARG A 60 -14.24 -3.31 -7.79
CA ARG A 60 -14.38 -1.91 -8.21
C ARG A 60 -14.30 -0.88 -7.08
N MET A 61 -13.96 -1.26 -5.84
CA MET A 61 -13.82 -0.33 -4.72
C MET A 61 -12.43 -0.44 -4.08
N ALA A 62 -11.80 0.70 -3.77
CA ALA A 62 -10.50 0.77 -3.13
C ALA A 62 -10.55 1.70 -1.91
N VAL A 63 -9.85 1.33 -0.84
CA VAL A 63 -9.66 2.18 0.33
C VAL A 63 -8.42 3.05 0.10
N VAL A 64 -8.59 4.37 0.25
CA VAL A 64 -7.55 5.34 -0.07
C VAL A 64 -7.46 6.41 1.01
N ASN A 65 -6.24 6.80 1.38
CA ASN A 65 -6.02 7.96 2.24
C ASN A 65 -6.05 9.26 1.42
N VAL A 66 -7.04 10.12 1.69
CA VAL A 66 -7.19 11.40 0.99
C VAL A 66 -6.01 12.35 1.27
N MET A 67 -5.42 12.28 2.47
CA MET A 67 -4.29 13.13 2.86
C MET A 67 -3.04 12.82 2.03
N GLU A 68 -2.86 11.56 1.64
CA GLU A 68 -1.73 11.13 0.81
C GLU A 68 -1.75 11.78 -0.56
N ALA A 69 -2.91 11.78 -1.23
CA ALA A 69 -3.09 12.45 -2.51
C ALA A 69 -2.78 13.95 -2.40
N ALA A 70 -3.16 14.59 -1.30
CA ALA A 70 -2.91 16.01 -1.07
C ALA A 70 -1.42 16.32 -0.84
N VAL A 71 -0.73 15.51 -0.04
CA VAL A 71 0.72 15.65 0.21
C VAL A 71 1.49 15.46 -1.10
N LEU A 72 1.18 14.42 -1.89
CA LEU A 72 1.86 14.15 -3.15
C LEU A 72 1.69 15.28 -4.17
N LYS A 73 0.48 15.86 -4.27
CA LYS A 73 0.22 17.02 -5.15
C LYS A 73 1.02 18.26 -4.74
N LYS A 74 1.22 18.47 -3.43
CA LYS A 74 1.89 19.65 -2.88
C LYS A 74 3.40 19.48 -2.69
N LEU A 75 3.95 18.27 -2.87
CA LEU A 75 5.36 17.97 -2.63
C LEU A 75 6.29 18.83 -3.48
N ASN A 76 6.20 18.74 -4.81
CA ASN A 76 7.07 19.48 -5.73
C ASN A 76 7.08 21.01 -5.48
N PRO A 77 5.92 21.70 -5.40
CA PRO A 77 5.93 23.16 -5.19
C PRO A 77 6.47 23.56 -3.80
N VAL A 78 6.36 22.70 -2.79
CA VAL A 78 6.99 22.95 -1.48
C VAL A 78 8.51 22.79 -1.58
N LEU A 79 9.00 21.74 -2.23
CA LEU A 79 10.44 21.51 -2.39
C LEU A 79 11.14 22.64 -3.15
N GLU A 80 10.47 23.23 -4.15
CA GLU A 80 10.98 24.37 -4.91
C GLU A 80 11.15 25.62 -4.06
N ARG A 81 10.23 25.87 -3.11
CA ARG A 81 10.27 27.05 -2.23
C ARG A 81 11.34 26.98 -1.15
N PHE A 82 11.61 25.79 -0.61
CA PHE A 82 12.48 25.62 0.57
C PHE A 82 13.93 25.21 0.24
N SER A 83 14.31 25.19 -1.05
CA SER A 83 15.67 24.90 -1.56
C SER A 83 16.36 23.72 -0.86
N CYS A 84 15.60 22.64 -0.61
CA CYS A 84 16.09 21.43 0.05
C CYS A 84 16.56 20.35 -0.96
N CYS A 85 17.25 19.32 -0.46
CA CYS A 85 17.76 18.23 -1.28
C CYS A 85 16.62 17.52 -2.05
N ARG A 86 16.81 17.32 -3.37
CA ARG A 86 15.81 16.75 -4.28
C ARG A 86 16.00 15.26 -4.54
N CYS A 87 16.86 14.59 -3.78
CA CYS A 87 17.08 13.16 -3.90
C CYS A 87 15.82 12.38 -3.50
N ASP A 88 15.67 11.17 -4.04
CA ASP A 88 14.47 10.35 -3.77
C ASP A 88 14.36 9.94 -2.30
N ARG A 89 15.50 9.83 -1.59
CA ARG A 89 15.53 9.56 -0.15
C ARG A 89 14.87 10.70 0.63
N CYS A 90 15.33 11.94 0.44
CA CYS A 90 14.76 13.10 1.13
C CYS A 90 13.29 13.32 0.79
N LYS A 91 12.90 13.13 -0.48
CA LYS A 91 11.48 13.23 -0.88
C LYS A 91 10.61 12.24 -0.11
N ARG A 92 11.03 10.98 -0.04
CA ARG A 92 10.30 9.92 0.69
C ARG A 92 10.25 10.22 2.19
N ASP A 93 11.35 10.69 2.77
CA ASP A 93 11.40 11.06 4.19
C ASP A 93 10.44 12.20 4.53
N ILE A 94 10.39 13.24 3.68
CA ILE A 94 9.46 14.38 3.86
C ILE A 94 8.02 13.90 3.80
N VAL A 95 7.67 13.06 2.82
CA VAL A 95 6.32 12.51 2.68
C VAL A 95 5.96 11.65 3.90
N ALA A 96 6.85 10.76 4.33
CA ALA A 96 6.61 9.88 5.48
C ALA A 96 6.41 10.70 6.78
N LEU A 97 7.29 11.68 7.03
CA LEU A 97 7.19 12.54 8.21
C LEU A 97 5.91 13.40 8.19
N ALA A 98 5.51 13.90 7.03
CA ALA A 98 4.28 14.68 6.90
C ALA A 98 3.05 13.81 7.15
N LEU A 99 2.97 12.62 6.54
CA LEU A 99 1.81 11.72 6.69
C LEU A 99 1.68 11.18 8.11
N ASN A 100 2.78 10.88 8.79
CA ASN A 100 2.75 10.41 10.18
C ASN A 100 2.26 11.47 11.18
N LYS A 101 2.35 12.75 10.82
CA LYS A 101 1.83 13.87 11.65
C LYS A 101 0.37 14.18 11.36
N LEU A 102 -0.12 13.85 10.17
CA LEU A 102 -1.47 14.18 9.75
C LEU A 102 -2.46 13.12 10.24
N PRO A 103 -3.67 13.51 10.68
CA PRO A 103 -4.70 12.53 10.99
C PRO A 103 -5.09 11.80 9.70
N PRO A 104 -5.05 10.45 9.67
CA PRO A 104 -5.38 9.70 8.47
C PRO A 104 -6.85 9.89 8.11
N ARG A 105 -7.14 10.08 6.82
CA ARG A 105 -8.51 10.20 6.29
C ARG A 105 -8.72 9.15 5.21
N TYR A 106 -9.10 7.95 5.63
CA TYR A 106 -9.42 6.87 4.70
C TYR A 106 -10.85 7.02 4.16
N ARG A 107 -11.00 6.86 2.85
CA ARG A 107 -12.29 6.80 2.18
C ARG A 107 -12.32 5.63 1.20
N VAL A 108 -13.50 5.04 1.07
CA VAL A 108 -13.77 4.04 0.03
C VAL A 108 -14.12 4.78 -1.24
N VAL A 109 -13.38 4.52 -2.31
CA VAL A 109 -13.55 5.18 -3.60
C VAL A 109 -13.73 4.09 -4.66
N ALA A 110 -14.75 4.24 -5.49
CA ALA A 110 -14.92 3.36 -6.64
C ALA A 110 -13.83 3.64 -7.68
N GLU A 111 -13.39 2.62 -8.41
CA GLU A 111 -12.37 2.81 -9.44
C GLU A 111 -12.80 3.87 -10.47
N GLY A 112 -11.92 4.85 -10.70
CA GLY A 112 -12.18 5.97 -11.62
C GLY A 112 -12.88 7.18 -11.01
N GLN A 113 -13.39 7.09 -9.77
CA GLN A 113 -13.95 8.25 -9.08
C GLN A 113 -12.85 9.20 -8.56
N PRO A 114 -13.00 10.52 -8.72
CA PRO A 114 -12.06 11.47 -8.15
C PRO A 114 -12.13 11.44 -6.62
N LEU A 115 -10.98 11.67 -5.97
CA LEU A 115 -10.96 11.88 -4.54
C LEU A 115 -11.67 13.19 -4.19
N PRO A 116 -12.44 13.21 -3.08
CA PRO A 116 -13.09 14.41 -2.60
C PRO A 116 -12.05 15.47 -2.23
N GLU A 117 -12.42 16.73 -2.44
CA GLU A 117 -11.58 17.86 -2.11
C GLU A 117 -11.45 18.01 -0.59
N LEU A 118 -10.30 18.51 -0.14
CA LEU A 118 -10.04 18.76 1.27
C LEU A 118 -10.59 20.13 1.67
N ASP A 119 -11.11 20.23 2.89
CA ASP A 119 -11.49 21.50 3.47
C ASP A 119 -10.29 22.45 3.59
N GLN A 120 -10.54 23.76 3.64
CA GLN A 120 -9.45 24.76 3.81
C GLN A 120 -8.62 24.49 5.08
N LYS A 121 -9.26 24.09 6.18
CA LYS A 121 -8.59 23.73 7.44
C LYS A 121 -7.68 22.51 7.30
N GLU A 122 -8.14 21.49 6.57
CA GLU A 122 -7.35 20.28 6.31
C GLU A 122 -6.17 20.58 5.38
N ASN A 123 -6.39 21.39 4.34
CA ASN A 123 -5.33 21.88 3.47
C ASN A 123 -4.25 22.67 4.24
N ALA A 124 -4.65 23.55 5.15
CA ALA A 124 -3.71 24.29 6.00
C ALA A 124 -2.87 23.35 6.88
N ARG A 125 -3.50 22.33 7.48
CA ARG A 125 -2.80 21.30 8.26
C ARG A 125 -1.79 20.52 7.42
N VAL A 126 -2.14 20.14 6.19
CA VAL A 126 -1.22 19.46 5.25
C VAL A 126 0.01 20.33 5.00
N VAL A 127 -0.18 21.60 4.68
CA VAL A 127 0.93 22.53 4.40
C VAL A 127 1.83 22.70 5.62
N MET A 128 1.25 22.90 6.81
CA MET A 128 2.01 23.01 8.06
C MET A 128 2.86 21.76 8.32
N ALA A 129 2.24 20.57 8.25
CA ALA A 129 2.95 19.30 8.46
C ALA A 129 4.07 19.08 7.44
N MET A 130 3.87 19.48 6.18
CA MET A 130 4.90 19.44 5.15
C MET A 130 6.06 20.37 5.44
N ILE A 131 5.80 21.62 5.85
CA ILE A 131 6.86 22.58 6.20
C ILE A 131 7.70 22.03 7.36
N GLU A 132 7.06 21.54 8.41
CA GLU A 132 7.78 20.95 9.54
C GLU A 132 8.59 19.71 9.14
N ALA A 133 8.07 18.87 8.24
CA ALA A 133 8.79 17.71 7.72
C ALA A 133 10.02 18.14 6.92
N VAL A 134 9.90 19.15 6.06
CA VAL A 134 11.01 19.72 5.29
C VAL A 134 12.08 20.27 6.21
N LEU A 135 11.71 21.05 7.23
CA LEU A 135 12.65 21.59 8.22
C LEU A 135 13.40 20.47 8.95
N LYS A 136 12.70 19.40 9.33
CA LYS A 136 13.30 18.25 10.02
C LYS A 136 14.29 17.48 9.13
N VAL A 137 13.95 17.24 7.87
CA VAL A 137 14.85 16.55 6.91
C VAL A 137 16.02 17.44 6.53
N ARG A 138 15.82 18.75 6.43
CA ARG A 138 16.90 19.71 6.17
C ARG A 138 17.89 19.78 7.32
N ALA A 139 17.42 19.70 8.57
CA ALA A 139 18.30 19.72 9.74
C ALA A 139 19.17 18.46 9.84
N ASN A 140 18.64 17.29 9.45
CA ASN A 140 19.34 16.01 9.53
C ASN A 140 19.12 15.17 8.26
N PRO A 141 19.79 15.50 7.14
CA PRO A 141 19.68 14.71 5.92
C PRO A 141 20.31 13.32 6.09
N ARG A 142 19.65 12.29 5.55
CA ARG A 142 20.12 10.89 5.56
C ARG A 142 20.69 10.44 4.20
N HIS A 143 21.10 11.40 3.37
CA HIS A 143 21.63 11.14 2.02
C HIS A 143 23.14 11.23 1.99
#